data_AF-A0A929RQK4-F1
#
_entry.id   AF-A0A929RQK4-F1
#
_cell.length_a   1.000
_cell.length_b   1.000
_cell.length_c   1.000
_cell.angle_alpha   90.00
_cell.angle_beta   90.00
_cell.angle_gamma   90.00
#
_symmetry.space_group_name_H-M   'P 1'
#
loop_
_entity.id
_entity.type
_entity.pdbx_description
1 polymer ?
#
loop_
_entity_poly.entity_id
_entity_poly.type
_entity_poly.pdbx_seq_one_letter_code
_entity_poly.pdbx_strand_id
1 'polypeptide(L)'
;MSETFIGMPGVVSDDANALAHTGGWRTTVTIPEDTLRWGPTFPQGAHKTLANTQMRRNLGHATRTIRAKRAQRVAEMPDWENLRSAAEAVKFEVASRMPELLEEFERNVTARGGIVHWARDKHEANRIIADIIKSKGVDEIVKVKSMA
;
A
#
# COMPACT_ATOMS: atom_id res chain seq x y z
N MET A 1 -10.74 21.34 -11.45
CA MET A 1 -10.43 21.09 -10.03
C MET A 1 -9.63 19.81 -9.96
N SER A 2 -8.50 19.79 -9.24
CA SER A 2 -7.67 18.58 -9.10
C SER A 2 -8.37 17.62 -8.15
N GLU A 3 -8.61 16.38 -8.58
CA GLU A 3 -9.12 15.32 -7.70
C GLU A 3 -8.02 14.94 -6.71
N THR A 4 -8.31 15.04 -5.41
CA THR A 4 -7.36 14.70 -4.35
C THR A 4 -7.88 13.48 -3.59
N PHE A 5 -7.17 12.36 -3.72
CA PHE A 5 -7.54 11.05 -3.13
C PHE A 5 -7.43 11.02 -1.60
N ILE A 6 -6.70 11.97 -1.01
CA ILE A 6 -6.60 12.21 0.44
C ILE A 6 -7.07 13.66 0.65
N GLY A 7 -8.19 13.82 1.36
CA GLY A 7 -9.15 14.91 1.20
C GLY A 7 -8.63 16.36 1.35
N MET A 8 -9.50 17.30 1.00
CA MET A 8 -9.43 18.66 1.55
C MET A 8 -10.31 18.70 2.80
N PRO A 9 -9.96 19.50 3.84
CA PRO A 9 -10.89 19.74 4.93
C PRO A 9 -12.18 20.34 4.37
N GLY A 10 -13.31 19.68 4.63
CA GLY A 10 -14.62 20.20 4.27
C GLY A 10 -15.02 21.38 5.16
N VAL A 11 -15.73 22.35 4.61
CA VAL A 11 -16.37 23.41 5.41
C VAL A 11 -17.45 22.74 6.27
N VAL A 12 -17.39 22.96 7.58
CA VAL A 12 -18.38 22.44 8.54
C VAL A 12 -19.75 23.03 8.18
N SER A 13 -20.74 22.18 7.89
CA SER A 13 -22.14 22.60 7.73
C SER A 13 -22.88 22.40 9.05
N ASP A 14 -23.66 23.40 9.48
CA ASP A 14 -24.42 23.45 10.74
C ASP A 14 -25.56 22.42 10.89
N ASP A 15 -25.66 21.46 9.99
CA ASP A 15 -26.63 20.37 10.13
C ASP A 15 -26.20 19.42 11.25
N ALA A 16 -26.96 19.41 12.34
CA ALA A 16 -26.77 18.57 13.53
C ALA A 16 -26.82 17.05 13.27
N ASN A 17 -26.96 16.62 12.02
CA ASN A 17 -26.92 15.23 11.57
C ASN A 17 -25.77 14.96 10.57
N ALA A 18 -24.80 15.88 10.43
CA ALA A 18 -23.62 15.71 9.60
C ALA A 18 -22.63 14.73 10.25
N LEU A 19 -22.96 13.43 10.16
CA LEU A 19 -22.08 12.26 10.20
C LEU A 19 -20.74 12.48 10.94
N ALA A 20 -20.80 12.37 12.26
CA ALA A 20 -19.77 12.66 13.25
C ALA A 20 -18.46 11.83 13.15
N HIS A 21 -18.18 11.16 12.04
CA HIS A 21 -17.16 10.10 11.95
C HIS A 21 -16.27 10.22 10.70
N THR A 22 -15.81 11.42 10.35
CA THR A 22 -14.74 11.60 9.34
C THR A 22 -13.73 12.71 9.69
N GLY A 23 -13.80 13.31 10.89
CA GLY A 23 -13.03 14.51 11.22
C GLY A 23 -13.17 15.68 10.22
N GLY A 24 -14.24 15.71 9.41
CA GLY A 24 -14.44 16.70 8.33
C GLY A 24 -13.71 16.39 7.01
N TRP A 25 -12.99 15.27 6.89
CA TRP A 25 -12.34 14.87 5.63
C TRP A 25 -13.35 14.29 4.66
N ARG A 26 -13.57 15.00 3.54
CA ARG A 26 -14.38 14.51 2.43
C ARG A 26 -13.48 14.11 1.27
N THR A 27 -13.70 12.92 0.72
CA THR A 27 -13.21 12.62 -0.62
C THR A 27 -14.11 13.31 -1.63
N THR A 28 -13.54 14.15 -2.50
CA THR A 28 -14.27 14.72 -3.65
C THR A 28 -14.29 13.78 -4.84
N VAL A 29 -13.74 12.58 -4.65
CA VAL A 29 -13.53 11.61 -5.69
C VAL A 29 -14.77 10.75 -5.81
N THR A 30 -15.40 10.76 -6.98
CA THR A 30 -16.51 9.86 -7.28
C THR A 30 -16.01 8.43 -7.25
N ILE A 31 -16.57 7.60 -6.36
CA ILE A 31 -16.24 6.18 -6.30
C ILE A 31 -16.84 5.53 -7.56
N PRO A 32 -16.02 4.94 -8.46
CA PRO A 32 -16.54 4.29 -9.65
C PRO A 32 -17.31 3.03 -9.29
N GLU A 33 -18.35 2.72 -10.07
CA GLU A 33 -19.13 1.47 -9.90
C GLU A 33 -18.23 0.22 -10.01
N ASP A 34 -17.22 0.27 -10.88
CA ASP A 34 -16.16 -0.72 -10.96
C ASP A 34 -14.84 -0.18 -10.38
N THR A 35 -14.58 -0.55 -9.13
CA THR A 35 -13.33 -0.18 -8.41
C THR A 35 -12.04 -0.69 -9.07
N LEU A 36 -12.13 -1.68 -9.98
CA LEU A 36 -10.98 -2.18 -10.75
C LEU A 36 -10.75 -1.38 -12.05
N ARG A 37 -11.72 -0.59 -12.50
CA ARG A 37 -11.64 0.27 -13.69
C ARG A 37 -11.71 1.73 -13.29
N TRP A 38 -10.67 2.16 -12.59
CA TRP A 38 -10.51 3.56 -12.23
C TRP A 38 -9.99 4.37 -13.42
N GLY A 39 -10.84 5.22 -14.00
CA GLY A 39 -10.47 6.13 -15.09
C GLY A 39 -10.47 5.50 -16.50
N PRO A 40 -9.78 6.10 -17.48
CA PRO A 40 -9.80 5.62 -18.86
C PRO A 40 -9.08 4.26 -18.99
N THR A 41 -9.36 3.56 -20.09
CA THR A 41 -8.68 2.28 -20.38
C THR A 41 -7.15 2.45 -20.45
N PHE A 42 -6.39 1.39 -20.17
CA PHE A 42 -4.93 1.45 -20.24
C PHE A 42 -4.40 2.05 -21.57
N PRO A 43 -4.89 1.66 -22.77
CA PRO A 43 -4.42 2.26 -24.02
C PRO A 43 -4.67 3.77 -24.11
N GLN A 44 -5.86 4.23 -23.69
CA GLN A 44 -6.21 5.65 -23.68
C GLN A 44 -5.34 6.44 -22.68
N GLY A 45 -5.17 5.89 -21.47
CA GLY A 45 -4.29 6.45 -20.45
C GLY A 45 -2.85 6.53 -20.94
N ALA A 46 -2.33 5.46 -21.55
CA ALA A 46 -0.98 5.39 -22.09
C ALA A 46 -0.74 6.45 -23.18
N HIS A 47 -1.63 6.61 -24.16
CA HIS A 47 -1.49 7.64 -25.20
C HIS A 47 -1.39 9.05 -24.61
N LYS A 48 -2.31 9.41 -23.71
CA LYS A 48 -2.29 10.73 -23.04
C LYS A 48 -1.00 10.93 -22.23
N THR A 49 -0.59 9.90 -21.52
CA THR A 49 0.55 9.94 -20.60
C THR A 49 1.89 10.00 -21.34
N LEU A 50 2.03 9.29 -22.46
CA LEU A 50 3.23 9.29 -23.30
C LEU A 50 3.41 10.60 -24.07
N ALA A 51 2.34 11.37 -24.30
CA ALA A 51 2.43 12.73 -24.82
C ALA A 51 2.99 13.73 -23.80
N ASN A 52 2.97 13.41 -22.49
CA ASN A 52 3.51 14.27 -21.45
C ASN A 52 5.06 14.18 -21.40
N THR A 53 5.71 15.10 -22.10
CA THR A 53 7.18 15.14 -22.24
C THR A 53 7.90 15.41 -20.91
N GLN A 54 7.34 16.27 -20.05
CA GLN A 54 7.87 16.55 -18.71
C GLN A 54 7.89 15.28 -17.86
N MET A 55 6.78 14.55 -17.81
CA MET A 55 6.68 13.34 -17.00
C MET A 55 7.59 12.23 -17.52
N ARG A 56 7.72 12.08 -18.84
CA ARG A 56 8.69 11.16 -19.43
C ARG A 56 10.13 11.47 -19.04
N ARG A 57 10.50 12.76 -19.08
CA ARG A 57 11.84 13.20 -18.65
C ARG A 57 12.07 12.91 -17.17
N ASN A 58 11.09 13.24 -16.32
CA ASN A 58 11.17 12.99 -14.88
C ASN A 58 11.32 11.51 -14.56
N LEU A 59 10.52 10.65 -15.19
CA LEU A 59 10.59 9.20 -15.01
C LEU A 59 11.95 8.66 -15.47
N GLY A 60 12.42 9.07 -16.64
CA GLY A 60 13.73 8.67 -17.16
C GLY A 60 14.88 9.06 -16.22
N HIS A 61 14.85 10.31 -15.71
CA HIS A 61 15.82 10.80 -14.73
C HIS A 61 15.78 9.99 -13.43
N ALA A 62 14.59 9.78 -12.87
CA ALA A 62 14.42 9.02 -11.62
C ALA A 62 14.91 7.58 -11.77
N THR A 63 14.50 6.88 -12.84
CA THR A 63 14.92 5.50 -13.10
C THR A 63 16.44 5.41 -13.28
N ARG A 64 17.05 6.30 -14.06
CA ARG A 64 18.51 6.31 -14.24
C ARG A 64 19.24 6.55 -12.92
N THR A 65 18.76 7.51 -12.12
CA THR A 65 19.35 7.84 -10.81
C THR A 65 19.30 6.65 -9.86
N ILE A 66 18.15 5.99 -9.73
CA ILE A 66 17.98 4.82 -8.87
C ILE A 66 18.88 3.67 -9.32
N ARG A 67 18.93 3.41 -10.63
CA ARG A 67 19.80 2.35 -11.19
C ARG A 67 21.28 2.64 -10.96
N ALA A 68 21.71 3.88 -11.16
CA ALA A 68 23.11 4.28 -10.92
C ALA A 68 23.49 4.13 -9.45
N LYS A 69 22.65 4.62 -8.52
CA LYS A 69 22.87 4.45 -7.07
C LYS A 69 22.92 2.97 -6.67
N ARG A 70 22.03 2.13 -7.22
CA ARG A 70 22.07 0.67 -6.98
C ARG A 70 23.37 0.08 -7.51
N ALA A 71 23.79 0.41 -8.73
CA ALA A 71 25.01 -0.12 -9.32
C ALA A 71 26.26 0.24 -8.50
N GLN A 72 26.33 1.47 -7.97
CA GLN A 72 27.40 1.88 -7.06
C GLN A 72 27.46 1.00 -5.81
N ARG A 73 26.34 0.79 -5.12
CA ARG A 73 26.28 -0.06 -3.92
C ARG A 73 26.57 -1.53 -4.21
N VAL A 74 26.13 -2.03 -5.37
CA VAL A 74 26.46 -3.39 -5.82
C VAL A 74 27.95 -3.54 -6.08
N ALA A 75 28.59 -2.54 -6.71
CA ALA A 75 30.02 -2.57 -7.00
C ALA A 75 30.90 -2.49 -5.73
N GLU A 76 30.38 -1.89 -4.64
CA GLU A 76 31.03 -1.88 -3.32
C GLU A 76 31.03 -3.26 -2.64
N MET A 77 30.29 -4.24 -3.17
CA MET A 77 30.08 -5.56 -2.55
C MET A 77 30.64 -6.69 -3.45
N PRO A 78 31.88 -7.15 -3.21
CA PRO A 78 32.54 -8.15 -4.06
C PRO A 78 31.79 -9.50 -4.19
N ASP A 79 31.00 -9.86 -3.19
CA ASP A 79 30.23 -11.11 -3.07
C ASP A 79 28.73 -10.92 -3.34
N TRP A 80 28.34 -9.83 -4.01
CA TRP A 80 26.94 -9.47 -4.24
C TRP A 80 26.07 -10.61 -4.82
N GLU A 81 26.56 -11.36 -5.80
CA GLU A 81 25.78 -12.46 -6.40
C GLU A 81 25.65 -13.67 -5.45
N ASN A 82 26.63 -13.90 -4.55
CA ASN A 82 26.51 -14.91 -3.51
C ASN A 82 25.46 -14.50 -2.48
N LEU A 83 25.42 -13.22 -2.08
CA LEU A 83 24.38 -12.69 -1.19
C LEU A 83 22.98 -12.81 -1.80
N ARG A 84 22.85 -12.59 -3.12
CA ARG A 84 21.58 -12.79 -3.83
C ARG A 84 21.14 -14.24 -3.80
N SER A 85 22.04 -15.17 -4.10
CA SER A 85 21.77 -16.61 -4.06
C SER A 85 21.38 -17.07 -2.64
N ALA A 86 22.06 -16.56 -1.62
CA ALA A 86 21.73 -16.85 -0.22
C ALA A 86 20.35 -16.31 0.17
N ALA A 87 20.04 -15.07 -0.20
CA ALA A 87 18.72 -14.48 0.06
C ALA A 87 17.60 -15.21 -0.68
N GLU A 88 17.85 -15.70 -1.89
CA GLU A 88 16.92 -16.55 -2.64
C GLU A 88 16.68 -17.88 -1.91
N ALA A 89 17.73 -18.56 -1.47
CA ALA A 89 17.62 -19.80 -0.70
C ALA A 89 16.78 -19.62 0.57
N VAL A 90 16.99 -18.51 1.31
CA VAL A 90 16.18 -18.17 2.49
C VAL A 90 14.71 -17.98 2.12
N LYS A 91 14.40 -17.31 1.00
CA LYS A 91 13.01 -17.15 0.55
C LYS A 91 12.35 -18.49 0.23
N PHE A 92 13.07 -19.40 -0.40
CA PHE A 92 12.58 -20.75 -0.66
C PHE A 92 12.33 -21.54 0.62
N GLU A 93 13.25 -21.46 1.60
CA GLU A 93 13.08 -22.08 2.90
C GLU A 93 11.86 -21.52 3.65
N VAL A 94 11.71 -20.20 3.68
CA VAL A 94 10.55 -19.55 4.31
C VAL A 94 9.24 -19.97 3.62
N ALA A 95 9.24 -20.07 2.29
CA ALA A 95 8.07 -20.52 1.53
C ALA A 95 7.71 -21.98 1.84
N SER A 96 8.69 -22.87 1.99
CA SER A 96 8.44 -24.29 2.31
C SER A 96 7.97 -24.49 3.75
N ARG A 97 8.33 -23.58 4.66
CA ARG A 97 7.99 -23.59 6.08
C ARG A 97 6.92 -22.55 6.44
N MET A 98 6.18 -22.04 5.46
CA MET A 98 5.24 -20.93 5.67
C MET A 98 4.21 -21.18 6.79
N PRO A 99 3.58 -22.37 6.91
CA PRO A 99 2.57 -22.60 7.96
C PRO A 99 3.13 -22.41 9.38
N GLU A 100 4.27 -23.01 9.68
CA GLU A 100 4.90 -22.91 11.01
C GLU A 100 5.45 -21.50 11.31
N LEU A 101 6.04 -20.84 10.30
CA LEU A 101 6.62 -19.50 10.46
C LEU A 101 5.55 -18.43 10.68
N LEU A 102 4.36 -18.58 10.10
CA LEU A 102 3.26 -17.64 10.35
C LEU A 102 2.70 -17.77 11.77
N GLU A 103 2.60 -18.98 12.32
CA GLU A 103 2.25 -19.17 13.72
C GLU A 103 3.33 -18.62 14.67
N GLU A 104 4.62 -18.81 14.32
CA GLU A 104 5.72 -18.21 15.07
C GLU A 104 5.68 -16.69 15.03
N PHE A 105 5.38 -16.11 13.88
CA PHE A 105 5.17 -14.67 13.72
C PHE A 105 4.04 -14.19 14.62
N GLU A 106 2.88 -14.85 14.62
CA GLU A 106 1.76 -14.50 15.50
C GLU A 106 2.14 -14.55 16.98
N ARG A 107 2.82 -15.62 17.42
CA ARG A 107 3.30 -15.73 18.80
C ARG A 107 4.21 -14.57 19.17
N ASN A 108 5.15 -14.22 18.30
CA ASN A 108 6.12 -13.14 18.53
C ASN A 108 5.49 -11.75 18.53
N VAL A 109 4.49 -11.50 17.68
CA VAL A 109 3.71 -10.25 17.65
C VAL A 109 2.87 -10.14 18.92
N THR A 110 2.17 -11.21 19.29
CA THR A 110 1.32 -11.26 20.48
C THR A 110 2.12 -11.05 21.76
N ALA A 111 3.31 -11.66 21.87
CA ALA A 111 4.21 -11.46 23.00
C ALA A 111 4.67 -10.00 23.18
N ARG A 112 4.58 -9.18 22.11
CA ARG A 112 4.92 -7.75 22.13
C ARG A 112 3.68 -6.85 22.21
N GLY A 113 2.51 -7.42 22.50
CA GLY A 113 1.25 -6.69 22.64
C GLY A 113 0.54 -6.38 21.33
N GLY A 114 1.01 -6.94 20.20
CA GLY A 114 0.28 -6.86 18.93
C GLY A 114 -0.86 -7.88 18.86
N ILE A 115 -1.79 -7.68 17.93
CA ILE A 115 -2.87 -8.63 17.64
C ILE A 115 -2.76 -9.01 16.17
N VAL A 116 -2.66 -10.31 15.89
CA VAL A 116 -2.69 -10.84 14.53
C VAL A 116 -4.11 -11.32 14.24
N HIS A 117 -4.65 -10.86 13.11
CA HIS A 117 -5.93 -11.34 12.61
C HIS A 117 -5.70 -12.16 11.34
N TRP A 118 -6.12 -13.41 11.37
CA TRP A 118 -6.08 -14.30 10.22
C TRP A 118 -7.35 -14.14 9.37
N ALA A 119 -7.18 -14.14 8.05
CA ALA A 119 -8.27 -14.09 7.09
C ALA A 119 -8.00 -15.06 5.94
N ARG A 120 -8.98 -15.88 5.58
CA ARG A 120 -8.88 -16.85 4.48
C ARG A 120 -8.96 -16.18 3.12
N ASP A 121 -9.65 -15.06 3.03
CA ASP A 121 -9.86 -14.31 1.80
C ASP A 121 -10.06 -12.80 2.04
N LYS A 122 -10.22 -12.06 0.94
CA LYS A 122 -10.45 -10.60 0.95
C LYS A 122 -11.73 -10.19 1.68
N HIS A 123 -12.78 -11.01 1.65
CA HIS A 123 -14.07 -10.68 2.27
C HIS A 123 -13.96 -10.78 3.79
N GLU A 124 -13.31 -11.82 4.28
CA GLU A 124 -13.02 -11.98 5.71
C GLU A 124 -12.08 -10.88 6.22
N ALA A 125 -11.01 -10.56 5.48
CA ALA A 125 -10.12 -9.46 5.84
C ALA A 125 -10.86 -8.12 5.95
N ASN A 126 -11.71 -7.79 4.96
CA ASN A 126 -12.50 -6.56 4.97
C ASN A 126 -13.49 -6.50 6.14
N ARG A 127 -14.14 -7.62 6.49
CA ARG A 127 -15.02 -7.69 7.66
C ARG A 127 -14.27 -7.42 8.95
N ILE A 128 -13.16 -8.13 9.18
CA ILE A 128 -12.32 -7.95 10.37
C ILE A 128 -11.88 -6.48 10.51
N ILE A 129 -11.36 -5.89 9.43
CA ILE A 129 -10.92 -4.50 9.43
C ILE A 129 -12.08 -3.56 9.80
N ALA A 130 -13.24 -3.72 9.15
CA ALA A 130 -14.41 -2.89 9.41
C ALA A 130 -14.92 -3.02 10.87
N ASP A 131 -14.90 -4.24 11.41
CA ASP A 131 -15.33 -4.50 12.78
C ASP A 131 -14.36 -3.88 13.80
N ILE A 132 -13.05 -3.96 13.56
CA ILE A 132 -12.02 -3.27 14.38
C ILE A 132 -12.27 -1.76 14.39
N ILE A 133 -12.42 -1.16 13.21
CA ILE A 133 -12.65 0.29 13.06
C ILE A 133 -13.88 0.72 13.87
N LYS A 134 -15.01 0.03 13.69
CA LYS A 134 -16.26 0.28 14.43
C LYS A 134 -16.05 0.11 15.94
N SER A 135 -15.39 -0.96 16.37
CA SER A 135 -15.16 -1.24 17.80
C SER A 135 -14.31 -0.18 18.49
N LYS A 136 -13.42 0.49 17.75
CA LYS A 136 -12.56 1.56 18.27
C LYS A 136 -13.18 2.94 18.12
N GLY A 137 -14.31 3.06 17.40
CA GLY A 137 -14.96 4.34 17.11
C GLY A 137 -14.06 5.30 16.32
N VAL A 138 -13.12 4.75 15.54
CA VAL A 138 -12.18 5.54 14.73
C VAL A 138 -12.69 5.69 13.32
N ASP A 139 -12.32 6.79 12.69
CA ASP A 139 -12.61 7.14 11.31
C ASP A 139 -11.35 7.31 10.46
N GLU A 140 -10.20 7.49 11.12
CA GLU A 140 -8.89 7.54 10.48
C GLU A 140 -8.08 6.27 10.77
N ILE A 141 -7.51 5.69 9.70
CA ILE A 141 -6.61 4.54 9.76
C ILE A 141 -5.39 4.77 8.89
N VAL A 142 -4.24 4.31 9.36
CA VAL A 142 -3.03 4.23 8.53
C VAL A 142 -2.87 2.79 8.07
N LYS A 143 -3.09 2.55 6.77
CA LYS A 143 -2.76 1.26 6.18
C LYS A 143 -1.26 1.20 5.91
N VAL A 144 -0.55 0.37 6.66
CA VAL A 144 0.84 0.00 6.37
C VAL A 144 0.85 -1.34 5.64
N LYS A 145 1.59 -1.42 4.53
CA LYS A 145 1.88 -2.69 3.87
C LYS A 145 3.31 -3.06 4.24
N SER A 146 3.49 -4.12 5.03
CA SER A 146 4.81 -4.73 5.20
C SER A 146 5.12 -5.57 3.96
N MET A 147 6.17 -5.21 3.23
CA MET A 147 6.78 -6.01 2.17
C MET A 147 8.24 -6.18 2.57
N ALA A 148 8.52 -7.18 3.40
CA ALA A 148 9.86 -7.72 3.56
C ALA A 148 10.01 -8.92 2.61
#